data_AF-A6R1S3-F1
#
_entry.id   AF-A6R1S3-F1
#
_cell.length_a   1.000
_cell.length_b   1.000
_cell.length_c   1.000
_cell.angle_alpha   90.00
_cell.angle_beta   90.00
_cell.angle_gamma   90.00
#
_symmetry.space_group_name_H-M   'P 1'
#
loop_
_entity.id
_entity.type
_entity.pdbx_description
1 polymer ?
#
loop_
_entity_poly.entity_id
_entity_poly.type
_entity_poly.pdbx_seq_one_letter_code
_entity_poly.pdbx_strand_id
1 'polypeptide(L)'
;MVRKRVRYGYVCTGEAFIFVYIPDDPSSVQCALCIPDRDVKGTDDDDLQWTAVAQVLAFTIRALTSPPVPQQWSDAADGLDVWPVEYSDILDQTPPAARLKHASPLYRGRRTRNLSPFRMTLRSGCRPSENKPRPTSSPSPSPPPSPSLTPHSGLRGRTRRGGSTRSDGRSTGVPAPGKPSDTRRMSNVIHTPAIKDRPYCSQQCLLALRDGSPFDPSCPNYQDHRKGHMKVEDFRSHIRKQLARDRGPDADCRPLYKAGSCGTLLKVRLSSHGYTLVAKAVESKDKDKLQHERKVYNQLRDLQGECIPVCLGVVKLEPKRPYYHEEKIHTHILLLSWAGESIEKAGTLSPANKRSTVCRALQAIHSRGILHGDAEPRNILWDQACERVRVVDFELATIQRPLSDVSTNVARKRKVMSTCFSKELQHIETVFGIQDLK
;
A
#
# COMPACT_ATOMS: atom_id res chain seq x y z
N MET A 1 -8.38 -2.60 17.47
CA MET A 1 -8.96 -2.69 16.11
C MET A 1 -8.93 -1.34 15.40
N VAL A 2 -9.67 -0.32 15.87
CA VAL A 2 -9.73 1.03 15.23
C VAL A 2 -8.36 1.61 14.86
N ARG A 3 -7.41 1.73 15.80
CA ARG A 3 -6.04 2.23 15.51
C ARG A 3 -5.31 1.41 14.44
N LYS A 4 -5.46 0.08 14.45
CA LYS A 4 -4.93 -0.84 13.41
C LYS A 4 -5.66 -0.74 12.07
N ARG A 5 -6.75 0.03 11.97
CA ARG A 5 -7.58 0.21 10.77
C ARG A 5 -8.12 -1.12 10.22
N VAL A 6 -8.41 -2.08 11.11
CA VAL A 6 -8.99 -3.39 10.78
C VAL A 6 -10.45 -3.49 11.24
N ARG A 7 -11.34 -3.91 10.34
CA ARG A 7 -12.75 -4.20 10.67
C ARG A 7 -12.94 -5.49 11.46
N TYR A 8 -12.07 -6.49 11.26
CA TYR A 8 -12.20 -7.85 11.79
C TYR A 8 -11.18 -8.14 12.90
N GLY A 9 -11.59 -8.85 13.94
CA GLY A 9 -10.74 -9.37 15.01
C GLY A 9 -11.49 -10.39 15.88
N TYR A 10 -10.81 -11.07 16.79
CA TYR A 10 -11.47 -11.95 17.77
C TYR A 10 -10.71 -11.99 19.10
N VAL A 11 -11.37 -12.49 20.14
CA VAL A 11 -10.76 -12.87 21.43
C VAL A 11 -11.01 -14.36 21.63
N CYS A 12 -10.02 -15.09 22.13
CA CYS A 12 -10.14 -16.50 22.50
C CYS A 12 -9.92 -16.65 24.01
N THR A 13 -10.69 -17.51 24.66
CA THR A 13 -10.57 -17.83 26.11
C THR A 13 -10.07 -19.26 26.35
N GLY A 14 -9.58 -19.95 25.31
CA GLY A 14 -9.35 -21.40 25.30
C GLY A 14 -10.64 -22.15 24.98
N GLU A 15 -11.68 -21.96 25.79
CA GLU A 15 -12.99 -22.62 25.67
C GLU A 15 -13.93 -21.98 24.62
N ALA A 16 -13.79 -20.67 24.37
CA ALA A 16 -14.73 -19.91 23.55
C ALA A 16 -14.05 -18.85 22.67
N PHE A 17 -14.64 -18.60 21.51
CA PHE A 17 -14.23 -17.57 20.56
C PHE A 17 -15.26 -16.45 20.51
N ILE A 18 -14.79 -15.22 20.68
CA ILE A 18 -15.59 -14.01 20.59
C ILE A 18 -15.14 -13.25 19.34
N PHE A 19 -15.82 -13.49 18.22
CA PHE A 19 -15.57 -12.80 16.96
C PHE A 19 -16.13 -11.37 16.99
N VAL A 20 -15.39 -10.42 16.41
CA VAL A 20 -15.65 -8.97 16.50
C VAL A 20 -15.52 -8.33 15.11
N TYR A 21 -16.58 -7.68 14.66
CA TYR A 21 -16.65 -6.95 13.40
C TYR A 21 -17.13 -5.50 13.63
N ILE A 22 -16.36 -4.54 13.16
CA ILE A 22 -16.74 -3.12 13.10
C ILE A 22 -17.19 -2.83 11.65
N PRO A 23 -18.42 -2.36 11.40
CA PRO A 23 -18.91 -2.06 10.07
C PRO A 23 -18.33 -0.72 9.54
N ASP A 24 -18.88 -0.24 8.41
CA ASP A 24 -18.44 1.02 7.80
C ASP A 24 -18.87 2.27 8.58
N ASP A 25 -19.85 2.13 9.48
CA ASP A 25 -20.03 3.05 10.60
C ASP A 25 -19.22 2.54 11.81
N PRO A 26 -18.18 3.26 12.26
CA PRO A 26 -17.38 2.85 13.41
C PRO A 26 -18.09 3.04 14.76
N SER A 27 -19.28 3.63 14.82
CA SER A 27 -20.04 3.84 16.08
C SER A 27 -20.46 2.54 16.76
N SER A 28 -20.54 1.45 16.00
CA SER A 28 -21.11 0.17 16.45
C SER A 28 -20.11 -0.99 16.31
N VAL A 29 -20.32 -2.06 17.07
CA VAL A 29 -19.49 -3.27 16.99
C VAL A 29 -20.34 -4.55 17.05
N GLN A 30 -20.46 -5.21 15.91
CA GLN A 30 -21.14 -6.50 15.78
C GLN A 30 -20.23 -7.61 16.31
N CYS A 31 -20.79 -8.60 17.03
CA CYS A 31 -19.98 -9.69 17.57
C CYS A 31 -20.76 -11.00 17.67
N ALA A 32 -20.13 -12.10 17.25
CA ALA A 32 -20.60 -13.46 17.53
C ALA A 32 -19.92 -14.02 18.80
N LEU A 33 -20.48 -15.11 19.31
CA LEU A 33 -19.87 -16.01 20.30
C LEU A 33 -19.95 -17.41 19.71
N CYS A 34 -18.84 -18.14 19.75
CA CYS A 34 -18.74 -19.55 19.39
C CYS A 34 -18.13 -20.30 20.59
N ILE A 35 -18.67 -21.47 20.91
CA ILE A 35 -18.18 -22.39 21.93
C ILE A 35 -18.07 -23.76 21.25
N PRO A 36 -16.89 -24.12 20.68
CA PRO A 36 -16.74 -25.29 19.83
C PRO A 36 -17.32 -26.58 20.43
N ASP A 37 -17.08 -26.82 21.72
CA ASP A 37 -17.55 -27.98 22.49
C ASP A 37 -19.10 -28.07 22.64
N ARG A 38 -19.83 -27.04 22.21
CA ARG A 38 -21.30 -26.98 22.18
C ARG A 38 -21.87 -26.78 20.78
N ASP A 39 -21.10 -26.17 19.89
CA ASP A 39 -21.51 -25.84 18.53
C ASP A 39 -21.28 -27.02 17.57
N VAL A 40 -20.24 -27.84 17.82
CA VAL A 40 -19.96 -29.10 17.10
C VAL A 40 -20.77 -30.23 17.73
N LYS A 41 -21.63 -30.92 16.96
CA LYS A 41 -22.48 -32.00 17.49
C LYS A 41 -21.95 -33.41 17.26
N GLY A 42 -21.01 -33.59 16.31
CA GLY A 42 -20.42 -34.89 15.99
C GLY A 42 -21.39 -35.85 15.29
N THR A 43 -22.35 -35.30 14.55
CA THR A 43 -23.48 -36.02 13.95
C THR A 43 -23.55 -35.96 12.42
N ASP A 44 -22.87 -35.01 11.79
CA ASP A 44 -22.87 -34.80 10.33
C ASP A 44 -21.49 -34.28 9.87
N ASP A 45 -21.12 -34.46 8.61
CA ASP A 45 -19.90 -33.83 8.03
C ASP A 45 -20.02 -32.29 8.07
N ASP A 46 -21.26 -31.79 8.02
CA ASP A 46 -21.62 -30.38 8.19
C ASP A 46 -21.41 -29.86 9.64
N ASP A 47 -20.91 -30.67 10.58
CA ASP A 47 -20.39 -30.20 11.88
C ASP A 47 -18.97 -29.60 11.78
N LEU A 48 -18.18 -29.95 10.76
CA LEU A 48 -16.78 -29.50 10.61
C LEU A 48 -16.65 -27.97 10.54
N GLN A 49 -17.63 -27.29 9.95
CA GLN A 49 -17.70 -25.82 9.87
C GLN A 49 -17.86 -25.13 11.23
N TRP A 50 -18.33 -25.82 12.28
CA TRP A 50 -18.49 -25.27 13.63
C TRP A 50 -17.24 -25.44 14.52
N THR A 51 -16.24 -26.19 14.04
CA THR A 51 -14.96 -26.32 14.74
C THR A 51 -14.24 -24.98 14.88
N ALA A 52 -13.46 -24.84 15.97
CA ALA A 52 -12.61 -23.67 16.21
C ALA A 52 -11.74 -23.30 14.98
N VAL A 53 -11.15 -24.32 14.35
CA VAL A 53 -10.27 -24.17 13.18
C VAL A 53 -11.04 -23.62 11.98
N ALA A 54 -12.21 -24.19 11.65
CA ALA A 54 -13.02 -23.73 10.52
C ALA A 54 -13.57 -22.31 10.74
N GLN A 55 -14.05 -21.99 11.95
CA GLN A 55 -14.54 -20.66 12.30
C GLN A 55 -13.44 -19.60 12.21
N VAL A 56 -12.25 -19.85 12.78
CA VAL A 56 -11.10 -18.93 12.70
C VAL A 56 -10.59 -18.80 11.26
N LEU A 57 -10.54 -19.88 10.48
CA LEU A 57 -10.14 -19.86 9.08
C LEU A 57 -11.12 -19.02 8.23
N ALA A 58 -12.42 -19.29 8.31
CA ALA A 58 -13.45 -18.55 7.58
C ALA A 58 -13.46 -17.06 7.95
N PHE A 59 -13.29 -16.74 9.23
CA PHE A 59 -13.19 -15.36 9.71
C PHE A 59 -11.91 -14.66 9.23
N THR A 60 -10.79 -15.37 9.16
CA THR A 60 -9.51 -14.87 8.62
C THR A 60 -9.61 -14.62 7.11
N ILE A 61 -10.24 -15.51 6.34
CA ILE A 61 -10.51 -15.32 4.92
C ILE A 61 -11.39 -14.08 4.70
N ARG A 62 -12.44 -13.88 5.51
CA ARG A 62 -13.28 -12.66 5.47
C ARG A 62 -12.50 -11.38 5.82
N ALA A 63 -11.52 -11.46 6.72
CA ALA A 63 -10.66 -10.33 7.05
C ALA A 63 -9.73 -9.97 5.89
N LEU A 64 -9.08 -10.97 5.28
CA LEU A 64 -8.14 -10.81 4.15
C LEU A 64 -8.82 -10.38 2.84
N THR A 65 -10.09 -10.75 2.63
CA THR A 65 -10.87 -10.36 1.45
C THR A 65 -11.63 -9.04 1.63
N SER A 66 -11.60 -8.42 2.82
CA SER A 66 -12.26 -7.14 3.07
C SER A 66 -11.50 -5.99 2.38
N PRO A 67 -12.20 -5.04 1.70
CA PRO A 67 -11.54 -3.86 1.14
C PRO A 67 -10.93 -3.01 2.26
N PRO A 68 -9.76 -2.37 2.07
CA PRO A 68 -9.17 -1.47 3.06
C PRO A 68 -10.16 -0.39 3.54
N VAL A 69 -10.13 -0.03 4.83
CA VAL A 69 -11.00 1.05 5.33
C VAL A 69 -10.55 2.42 4.76
N PRO A 70 -11.50 3.27 4.33
CA PRO A 70 -11.19 4.61 3.84
C PRO A 70 -10.70 5.53 4.97
N GLN A 71 -10.10 6.68 4.64
CA GLN A 71 -9.64 7.62 5.67
C GLN A 71 -10.81 8.19 6.49
N GLN A 72 -11.97 8.42 5.86
CA GLN A 72 -13.19 8.91 6.51
C GLN A 72 -13.69 8.00 7.64
N TRP A 73 -13.41 6.69 7.58
CA TRP A 73 -13.75 5.74 8.66
C TRP A 73 -12.91 6.01 9.91
N SER A 74 -11.63 6.38 9.72
CA SER A 74 -10.77 6.82 10.82
C SER A 74 -11.11 8.23 11.29
N ASP A 75 -11.50 9.15 10.39
CA ASP A 75 -11.99 10.49 10.79
C ASP A 75 -13.30 10.43 11.61
N ALA A 76 -14.21 9.52 11.26
CA ALA A 76 -15.44 9.30 12.02
C ALA A 76 -15.14 8.66 13.38
N ALA A 77 -14.26 7.65 13.43
CA ALA A 77 -13.89 6.98 14.67
C ALA A 77 -13.07 7.86 15.65
N ASP A 78 -12.34 8.86 15.14
CA ASP A 78 -11.62 9.88 15.91
C ASP A 78 -12.57 10.90 16.56
N GLY A 79 -13.80 11.03 16.02
CA GLY A 79 -14.87 11.87 16.56
C GLY A 79 -15.89 11.15 17.45
N LEU A 80 -15.63 9.89 17.83
CA LEU A 80 -16.46 9.14 18.79
C LEU A 80 -15.91 9.29 20.20
N ASP A 81 -16.81 9.46 21.18
CA ASP A 81 -16.46 9.41 22.60
C ASP A 81 -15.98 8.00 23.02
N VAL A 82 -15.24 7.95 24.13
CA VAL A 82 -14.89 6.69 24.78
C VAL A 82 -16.16 6.04 25.30
N TRP A 83 -16.49 4.85 24.77
CA TRP A 83 -17.73 4.12 25.06
C TRP A 83 -17.98 3.99 26.58
N PRO A 84 -19.00 4.69 27.14
CA PRO A 84 -19.22 4.74 28.58
C PRO A 84 -19.98 3.49 29.04
N VAL A 85 -19.26 2.50 29.55
CA VAL A 85 -19.82 1.35 30.25
C VAL A 85 -18.97 1.11 31.49
N GLU A 86 -19.54 1.42 32.65
CA GLU A 86 -18.93 1.08 33.92
C GLU A 86 -19.12 -0.40 34.24
N TYR A 87 -18.16 -0.96 34.97
CA TYR A 87 -18.15 -2.38 35.31
C TYR A 87 -19.23 -2.73 36.36
N SER A 88 -19.61 -1.76 37.21
CA SER A 88 -20.76 -1.85 38.14
C SER A 88 -22.04 -2.27 37.41
N ASP A 89 -22.35 -1.60 36.31
CA ASP A 89 -23.64 -1.67 35.63
C ASP A 89 -23.85 -3.08 35.04
N ILE A 90 -22.75 -3.72 34.62
CA ILE A 90 -22.72 -5.11 34.16
C ILE A 90 -22.89 -6.09 35.32
N LEU A 91 -22.27 -5.83 36.48
CA LEU A 91 -22.43 -6.69 37.66
C LEU A 91 -23.88 -6.71 38.12
N ASP A 92 -24.51 -5.55 38.27
CA ASP A 92 -25.86 -5.44 38.82
C ASP A 92 -26.91 -6.09 37.92
N GLN A 93 -26.74 -6.00 36.61
CA GLN A 93 -27.56 -6.72 35.62
C GLN A 93 -27.26 -8.24 35.55
N THR A 94 -26.16 -8.72 36.14
CA THR A 94 -25.79 -10.14 36.13
C THR A 94 -26.41 -10.89 37.33
N PRO A 95 -27.23 -11.94 37.13
CA PRO A 95 -27.86 -12.68 38.23
C PRO A 95 -26.83 -13.28 39.22
N PRO A 96 -27.08 -13.26 40.55
CA PRO A 96 -26.10 -13.68 41.56
C PRO A 96 -25.51 -15.08 41.36
N ALA A 97 -26.32 -16.05 40.90
CA ALA A 97 -25.87 -17.43 40.64
C ALA A 97 -24.84 -17.55 39.50
N ALA A 98 -24.71 -16.53 38.64
CA ALA A 98 -23.74 -16.46 37.55
C ALA A 98 -22.47 -15.66 37.90
N ARG A 99 -22.38 -15.09 39.12
CA ARG A 99 -21.23 -14.28 39.57
C ARG A 99 -20.11 -15.19 40.11
N LEU A 100 -18.95 -15.19 39.45
CA LEU A 100 -17.75 -15.94 39.88
C LEU A 100 -17.26 -15.46 41.27
N LYS A 101 -17.21 -16.39 42.24
CA LYS A 101 -17.04 -16.08 43.67
C LYS A 101 -15.66 -15.51 44.09
N HIS A 102 -14.62 -15.64 43.27
CA HIS A 102 -13.25 -15.21 43.60
C HIS A 102 -12.54 -14.41 42.49
N ALA A 103 -13.30 -13.70 41.65
CA ALA A 103 -12.74 -12.91 40.54
C ALA A 103 -12.48 -11.44 40.93
N SER A 104 -11.37 -11.17 41.63
CA SER A 104 -10.86 -9.80 41.86
C SER A 104 -10.46 -9.11 40.53
N PRO A 105 -10.57 -7.77 40.40
CA PRO A 105 -10.69 -7.15 39.09
C PRO A 105 -9.37 -6.75 38.43
N LEU A 106 -9.11 -7.31 37.24
CA LEU A 106 -8.26 -6.70 36.21
C LEU A 106 -9.05 -6.64 34.91
N TYR A 107 -9.77 -5.52 34.71
CA TYR A 107 -10.60 -5.18 33.54
C TYR A 107 -11.72 -6.18 33.19
N ARG A 108 -12.99 -5.80 33.41
CA ARG A 108 -14.14 -6.65 33.04
C ARG A 108 -15.24 -5.87 32.32
N GLY A 109 -15.57 -6.32 31.11
CA GLY A 109 -16.75 -5.88 30.37
C GLY A 109 -17.27 -6.97 29.43
N ARG A 110 -18.53 -6.86 28.98
CA ARG A 110 -19.30 -7.80 28.12
C ARG A 110 -19.78 -9.09 28.86
N ARG A 111 -20.84 -9.81 28.45
CA ARG A 111 -21.97 -9.58 27.49
C ARG A 111 -23.09 -10.63 27.69
N THR A 112 -24.31 -10.33 27.25
CA THR A 112 -25.38 -11.29 26.84
C THR A 112 -26.47 -10.53 26.03
N ARG A 113 -27.30 -11.12 25.15
CA ARG A 113 -27.19 -12.32 24.29
C ARG A 113 -28.22 -12.25 23.14
N ASN A 114 -28.26 -13.28 22.28
CA ASN A 114 -29.29 -13.60 21.27
C ASN A 114 -29.31 -12.76 19.97
N LEU A 115 -28.59 -13.24 18.95
CA LEU A 115 -28.87 -13.09 17.52
C LEU A 115 -28.72 -14.46 16.84
N SER A 116 -29.33 -14.64 15.67
CA SER A 116 -29.44 -15.93 14.97
C SER A 116 -28.08 -16.52 14.53
N PRO A 117 -27.94 -17.86 14.46
CA PRO A 117 -26.75 -18.52 13.90
C PRO A 117 -26.48 -18.13 12.45
N PHE A 118 -25.20 -17.95 12.09
CA PHE A 118 -24.80 -17.55 10.75
C PHE A 118 -24.67 -18.78 9.83
N ARG A 119 -25.66 -19.02 8.96
CA ARG A 119 -25.72 -20.21 8.11
C ARG A 119 -25.05 -19.97 6.74
N MET A 120 -23.96 -20.69 6.46
CA MET A 120 -23.31 -20.70 5.15
C MET A 120 -24.02 -21.68 4.21
N THR A 121 -24.74 -21.18 3.20
CA THR A 121 -25.24 -22.04 2.13
C THR A 121 -24.15 -22.25 1.09
N LEU A 122 -23.42 -23.36 1.16
CA LEU A 122 -22.55 -23.79 0.07
C LEU A 122 -23.39 -24.00 -1.20
N ARG A 123 -23.11 -23.25 -2.27
CA ARG A 123 -23.69 -23.56 -3.58
C ARG A 123 -23.07 -24.86 -4.08
N SER A 124 -23.90 -25.87 -4.34
CA SER A 124 -23.52 -27.18 -4.88
C SER A 124 -23.01 -27.07 -6.33
N GLY A 125 -21.79 -26.57 -6.49
CA GLY A 125 -21.16 -26.24 -7.78
C GLY A 125 -20.03 -27.18 -8.23
N CYS A 126 -19.58 -28.10 -7.36
CA CYS A 126 -18.54 -29.09 -7.68
C CYS A 126 -18.91 -30.46 -7.10
N ARG A 127 -19.46 -31.36 -7.92
CA ARG A 127 -19.49 -32.80 -7.63
C ARG A 127 -18.47 -33.52 -8.52
N PRO A 128 -17.40 -34.10 -7.97
CA PRO A 128 -16.77 -35.27 -8.59
C PRO A 128 -17.77 -36.42 -8.60
N SER A 129 -17.79 -37.23 -9.67
CA SER A 129 -18.56 -38.48 -9.66
C SER A 129 -17.70 -39.57 -9.03
N GLU A 130 -18.20 -40.23 -7.98
CA GLU A 130 -17.56 -41.44 -7.46
C GLU A 130 -17.83 -42.64 -8.38
N ASN A 131 -16.85 -43.55 -8.46
CA ASN A 131 -17.09 -44.99 -8.55
C ASN A 131 -15.82 -45.79 -8.16
N LYS A 132 -15.99 -46.60 -7.10
CA LYS A 132 -15.20 -47.70 -6.49
C LYS A 132 -14.18 -48.47 -7.37
N PRO A 133 -13.25 -49.29 -6.79
CA PRO A 133 -12.66 -49.30 -5.42
C PRO A 133 -11.11 -49.56 -5.37
N ARG A 134 -10.56 -49.69 -4.14
CA ARG A 134 -9.17 -50.06 -3.73
C ARG A 134 -8.80 -51.55 -4.04
N PRO A 135 -7.53 -52.06 -3.93
CA PRO A 135 -6.62 -51.88 -2.77
C PRO A 135 -5.06 -51.84 -2.96
N THR A 136 -4.39 -51.57 -1.82
CA THR A 136 -3.00 -51.97 -1.40
C THR A 136 -1.72 -51.21 -1.83
N SER A 137 -0.68 -51.42 -1.01
CA SER A 137 0.71 -50.90 -1.02
C SER A 137 0.97 -49.37 -0.89
N SER A 138 1.56 -49.01 0.26
CA SER A 138 2.43 -47.84 0.50
C SER A 138 3.85 -48.08 -0.10
N PRO A 139 4.67 -47.05 -0.44
CA PRO A 139 5.14 -46.01 0.49
C PRO A 139 5.20 -44.55 -0.05
N SER A 140 5.54 -43.61 0.83
CA SER A 140 5.74 -42.18 0.56
C SER A 140 6.95 -41.91 -0.35
N PRO A 141 6.91 -40.84 -1.18
CA PRO A 141 7.89 -39.75 -0.95
C PRO A 141 7.42 -38.30 -1.29
N SER A 142 8.06 -37.34 -0.60
CA SER A 142 8.34 -35.94 -1.00
C SER A 142 7.20 -34.91 -1.26
N PRO A 143 7.41 -33.62 -0.90
CA PRO A 143 6.46 -32.54 -1.19
C PRO A 143 6.64 -31.92 -2.60
N PRO A 144 5.59 -31.36 -3.21
CA PRO A 144 5.66 -30.69 -4.52
C PRO A 144 6.23 -29.26 -4.45
N PRO A 145 6.83 -28.74 -5.54
CA PRO A 145 7.34 -27.37 -5.61
C PRO A 145 6.21 -26.33 -5.80
N SER A 146 6.45 -25.10 -5.35
CA SER A 146 5.52 -23.97 -5.48
C SER A 146 5.38 -23.48 -6.93
N PRO A 147 4.17 -23.14 -7.42
CA PRO A 147 3.96 -22.67 -8.79
C PRO A 147 4.32 -21.18 -8.97
N SER A 148 5.36 -20.92 -9.76
CA SER A 148 5.71 -19.57 -10.24
C SER A 148 4.72 -19.09 -11.31
N LEU A 149 4.08 -17.93 -11.11
CA LEU A 149 3.19 -17.31 -12.09
C LEU A 149 3.90 -16.23 -12.91
N THR A 150 4.35 -16.58 -14.12
CA THR A 150 4.81 -15.63 -15.14
C THR A 150 3.72 -15.36 -16.19
N PRO A 151 3.33 -14.10 -16.45
CA PRO A 151 2.34 -13.77 -17.46
C PRO A 151 2.99 -13.52 -18.83
N HIS A 152 3.00 -14.53 -19.71
CA HIS A 152 3.40 -14.35 -21.11
C HIS A 152 2.20 -14.06 -22.02
N SER A 153 2.12 -12.83 -22.53
CA SER A 153 1.12 -12.41 -23.51
C SER A 153 1.46 -12.92 -24.92
N GLY A 154 0.72 -13.91 -25.42
CA GLY A 154 0.88 -14.46 -26.77
C GLY A 154 -0.27 -14.10 -27.72
N LEU A 155 -0.04 -13.16 -28.65
CA LEU A 155 -0.97 -12.88 -29.75
C LEU A 155 -0.91 -13.97 -30.82
N ARG A 156 -2.06 -14.56 -31.19
CA ARG A 156 -2.32 -15.15 -32.52
C ARG A 156 -3.81 -15.37 -32.74
N GLY A 157 -4.43 -14.56 -33.61
CA GLY A 157 -5.78 -14.83 -34.11
C GLY A 157 -5.78 -15.92 -35.19
N ARG A 158 -6.95 -16.51 -35.47
CA ARG A 158 -7.14 -17.40 -36.63
C ARG A 158 -8.54 -17.23 -37.23
N THR A 159 -8.65 -17.41 -38.54
CA THR A 159 -9.76 -16.96 -39.39
C THR A 159 -10.82 -18.04 -39.69
N ARG A 160 -11.98 -17.58 -40.17
CA ARG A 160 -13.16 -18.39 -40.58
C ARG A 160 -12.87 -19.44 -41.66
N ARG A 161 -13.53 -20.61 -41.55
CA ARG A 161 -14.15 -21.48 -42.59
C ARG A 161 -15.06 -22.48 -41.85
N GLY A 162 -16.19 -22.99 -42.36
CA GLY A 162 -16.94 -22.68 -43.60
C GLY A 162 -17.76 -23.88 -44.11
N GLY A 163 -19.09 -23.76 -44.22
CA GLY A 163 -20.03 -24.86 -44.57
C GLY A 163 -20.57 -25.63 -43.34
N SER A 164 -21.70 -26.34 -43.37
CA SER A 164 -22.68 -26.65 -44.44
C SER A 164 -23.92 -27.34 -43.79
N THR A 165 -25.20 -27.33 -44.22
CA THR A 165 -26.06 -26.58 -45.17
C THR A 165 -27.56 -26.90 -44.85
N ARG A 166 -28.54 -26.32 -45.58
CA ARG A 166 -30.02 -26.60 -45.56
C ARG A 166 -30.79 -25.96 -44.38
N SER A 167 -32.09 -25.58 -44.48
CA SER A 167 -33.09 -25.67 -45.56
C SER A 167 -34.14 -24.53 -45.53
N ASP A 168 -34.71 -24.26 -46.71
CA ASP A 168 -35.98 -23.61 -47.11
C ASP A 168 -36.81 -22.69 -46.19
N GLY A 169 -37.30 -21.57 -46.76
CA GLY A 169 -38.32 -20.71 -46.17
C GLY A 169 -38.64 -19.44 -46.98
N ARG A 170 -39.63 -19.49 -47.90
CA ARG A 170 -40.14 -18.32 -48.65
C ARG A 170 -40.91 -17.35 -47.74
N SER A 171 -40.76 -16.03 -47.97
CA SER A 171 -41.86 -15.13 -48.39
C SER A 171 -41.42 -13.66 -48.54
N THR A 172 -42.20 -12.88 -49.30
CA THR A 172 -41.96 -11.47 -49.65
C THR A 172 -42.74 -10.48 -48.78
N GLY A 173 -42.21 -9.27 -48.58
CA GLY A 173 -42.93 -8.15 -47.97
C GLY A 173 -42.13 -6.85 -47.95
N VAL A 174 -42.76 -5.72 -48.34
CA VAL A 174 -42.21 -4.35 -48.30
C VAL A 174 -43.34 -3.39 -47.82
N PRO A 175 -43.09 -2.10 -47.50
CA PRO A 175 -42.93 -1.65 -46.12
C PRO A 175 -44.11 -0.80 -45.58
N ALA A 176 -44.15 -0.58 -44.26
CA ALA A 176 -45.01 0.43 -43.62
C ALA A 176 -44.29 1.09 -42.41
N PRO A 177 -44.52 2.40 -42.11
CA PRO A 177 -43.72 3.16 -41.13
C PRO A 177 -44.37 3.28 -39.74
N GLY A 178 -43.55 3.41 -38.68
CA GLY A 178 -44.06 3.40 -37.29
C GLY A 178 -43.22 4.11 -36.22
N LYS A 179 -43.05 5.44 -36.33
CA LYS A 179 -42.72 6.45 -35.27
C LYS A 179 -41.45 6.24 -34.39
N PRO A 180 -40.91 7.33 -33.78
CA PRO A 180 -39.62 7.29 -33.07
C PRO A 180 -39.75 6.82 -31.60
N SER A 181 -38.69 6.20 -31.10
CA SER A 181 -38.47 5.90 -29.68
C SER A 181 -37.09 6.40 -29.25
N ASP A 182 -36.96 6.85 -27.99
CA ASP A 182 -35.86 7.67 -27.50
C ASP A 182 -34.45 7.17 -27.82
N THR A 183 -33.63 8.04 -28.42
CA THR A 183 -32.18 7.93 -28.35
C THR A 183 -31.71 8.29 -26.94
N ARG A 184 -31.80 7.31 -26.02
CA ARG A 184 -31.03 7.32 -24.77
C ARG A 184 -29.55 7.48 -25.10
N ARG A 185 -29.07 8.71 -25.07
CA ARG A 185 -27.64 9.04 -25.05
C ARG A 185 -27.04 8.35 -23.83
N MET A 186 -26.42 7.19 -24.03
CA MET A 186 -25.55 6.61 -23.01
C MET A 186 -24.45 7.63 -22.75
N SER A 187 -24.46 8.22 -21.57
CA SER A 187 -23.34 9.03 -21.10
C SER A 187 -22.12 8.12 -21.07
N ASN A 188 -21.10 8.44 -21.88
CA ASN A 188 -19.79 7.81 -21.77
C ASN A 188 -19.20 8.23 -20.43
N VAL A 189 -19.51 7.48 -19.37
CA VAL A 189 -18.87 7.59 -18.07
C VAL A 189 -17.43 7.13 -18.28
N ILE A 190 -16.55 8.10 -18.53
CA ILE A 190 -15.11 7.88 -18.61
C ILE A 190 -14.67 7.47 -17.21
N HIS A 191 -14.60 6.16 -16.98
CA HIS A 191 -14.15 5.59 -15.70
C HIS A 191 -12.72 6.06 -15.43
N THR A 192 -12.60 7.04 -14.56
CA THR A 192 -11.30 7.53 -14.09
C THR A 192 -10.55 6.39 -13.41
N PRO A 193 -9.35 6.02 -13.87
CA PRO A 193 -8.62 4.88 -13.30
C PRO A 193 -8.32 5.13 -11.83
N ALA A 194 -8.43 4.08 -11.02
CA ALA A 194 -8.16 4.13 -9.59
C ALA A 194 -6.68 4.49 -9.33
N ILE A 195 -6.40 5.18 -8.22
CA ILE A 195 -5.04 5.62 -7.83
C ILE A 195 -4.02 4.46 -7.79
N LYS A 196 -4.47 3.21 -7.64
CA LYS A 196 -3.60 2.03 -7.73
C LYS A 196 -2.94 1.92 -9.12
N ASP A 197 -3.71 2.06 -10.21
CA ASP A 197 -3.31 1.80 -11.59
C ASP A 197 -2.74 3.04 -12.30
N ARG A 198 -3.08 4.25 -11.83
CA ARG A 198 -2.60 5.50 -12.43
C ARG A 198 -1.07 5.56 -12.53
N PRO A 199 -0.48 5.86 -13.69
CA PRO A 199 0.97 5.95 -13.81
C PRO A 199 1.51 7.19 -13.08
N TYR A 200 2.75 7.13 -12.61
CA TYR A 200 3.43 8.29 -12.03
C TYR A 200 3.82 9.31 -13.10
N CYS A 201 4.03 10.56 -12.70
CA CYS A 201 4.65 11.57 -13.55
C CYS A 201 6.14 11.30 -13.74
N SER A 202 6.68 11.73 -14.89
CA SER A 202 8.11 11.69 -15.15
C SER A 202 8.86 12.71 -14.28
N GLN A 203 10.16 12.50 -14.11
CA GLN A 203 11.03 13.43 -13.38
C GLN A 203 10.94 14.85 -13.95
N GLN A 204 10.98 14.97 -15.29
CA GLN A 204 10.96 16.26 -15.98
C GLN A 204 9.65 17.04 -15.73
N CYS A 205 8.49 16.39 -15.69
CA CYS A 205 7.23 17.07 -15.34
C CYS A 205 7.17 17.54 -13.87
N LEU A 206 7.92 16.92 -12.96
CA LEU A 206 8.04 17.37 -11.58
C LEU A 206 9.15 18.44 -11.40
N LEU A 207 10.18 18.44 -12.24
CA LEU A 207 11.11 19.57 -12.38
C LEU A 207 10.40 20.80 -12.95
N ALA A 208 9.56 20.64 -13.99
CA ALA A 208 8.72 21.70 -14.55
C ALA A 208 7.81 22.37 -13.51
N LEU A 209 7.27 21.56 -12.58
CA LEU A 209 6.47 22.03 -11.44
C LEU A 209 7.29 22.76 -10.36
N ARG A 210 8.60 22.46 -10.25
CA ARG A 210 9.54 23.06 -9.28
C ARG A 210 10.17 24.36 -9.79
N ASP A 211 10.60 24.35 -11.06
CA ASP A 211 11.51 25.36 -11.64
C ASP A 211 10.88 26.14 -12.81
N GLY A 212 9.69 25.77 -13.29
CA GLY A 212 9.03 26.42 -14.44
C GLY A 212 9.57 26.00 -15.80
N SER A 213 10.37 24.94 -15.88
CA SER A 213 10.87 24.38 -17.14
C SER A 213 9.76 23.73 -17.99
N PRO A 214 9.98 23.45 -19.29
CA PRO A 214 8.98 22.81 -20.14
C PRO A 214 8.57 21.42 -19.64
N PHE A 215 7.27 21.13 -19.73
CA PHE A 215 6.72 19.80 -19.50
C PHE A 215 7.26 18.77 -20.51
N ASP A 216 7.42 17.53 -20.07
CA ASP A 216 7.84 16.40 -20.89
C ASP A 216 6.63 15.76 -21.62
N PRO A 217 6.60 15.74 -22.97
CA PRO A 217 5.51 15.16 -23.74
C PRO A 217 5.36 13.64 -23.62
N SER A 218 6.39 12.92 -23.16
CA SER A 218 6.33 11.47 -22.93
C SER A 218 5.69 11.10 -21.58
N CYS A 219 5.48 12.10 -20.70
CA CYS A 219 4.85 11.87 -19.42
C CYS A 219 3.42 11.31 -19.60
N PRO A 220 3.05 10.18 -18.98
CA PRO A 220 1.74 9.56 -19.19
C PRO A 220 0.58 10.37 -18.58
N ASN A 221 0.87 11.43 -17.81
CA ASN A 221 -0.12 12.39 -17.31
C ASN A 221 -0.05 13.76 -18.06
N TYR A 222 0.72 13.88 -19.15
CA TYR A 222 1.00 15.15 -19.85
C TYR A 222 -0.25 15.97 -20.22
N GLN A 223 -1.31 15.33 -20.73
CA GLN A 223 -2.55 16.03 -21.11
C GLN A 223 -3.26 16.67 -19.90
N ASP A 224 -3.07 16.11 -18.70
CA ASP A 224 -3.61 16.64 -17.44
C ASP A 224 -2.81 17.88 -16.97
N HIS A 225 -1.52 17.98 -17.33
CA HIS A 225 -0.63 19.10 -17.01
C HIS A 225 -0.83 20.30 -17.95
N ARG A 226 -1.28 20.08 -19.19
CA ARG A 226 -1.55 21.14 -20.19
C ARG A 226 -2.63 22.16 -19.78
N LYS A 227 -3.29 21.97 -18.64
CA LYS A 227 -4.22 22.92 -18.01
C LYS A 227 -3.52 24.21 -17.55
N GLY A 228 -2.20 24.18 -17.33
CA GLY A 228 -1.40 25.35 -17.01
C GLY A 228 -0.23 25.05 -16.06
N HIS A 229 0.77 25.94 -16.04
CA HIS A 229 1.82 25.89 -15.02
C HIS A 229 1.25 26.28 -13.65
N MET A 230 1.61 25.51 -12.63
CA MET A 230 1.27 25.72 -11.23
C MET A 230 2.55 25.98 -10.46
N LYS A 231 2.55 26.88 -9.46
CA LYS A 231 3.71 27.07 -8.58
C LYS A 231 3.78 25.93 -7.55
N VAL A 232 4.99 25.55 -7.13
CA VAL A 232 5.16 24.48 -6.12
C VAL A 232 4.54 24.83 -4.76
N GLU A 233 4.39 26.12 -4.43
CA GLU A 233 3.59 26.64 -3.31
C GLU A 233 2.10 26.28 -3.45
N ASP A 234 1.50 26.63 -4.58
CA ASP A 234 0.09 26.35 -4.88
C ASP A 234 -0.17 24.85 -4.93
N PHE A 235 0.75 24.08 -5.53
CA PHE A 235 0.70 22.62 -5.55
C PHE A 235 0.62 22.02 -4.14
N ARG A 236 1.53 22.43 -3.24
CA ARG A 236 1.52 22.00 -1.83
C ARG A 236 0.24 22.42 -1.10
N SER A 237 -0.28 23.61 -1.38
CA SER A 237 -1.56 24.12 -0.85
C SER A 237 -2.74 23.26 -1.30
N HIS A 238 -2.80 22.88 -2.58
CA HIS A 238 -3.85 22.03 -3.14
C HIS A 238 -3.74 20.58 -2.62
N ILE A 239 -2.54 19.99 -2.56
CA ILE A 239 -2.31 18.66 -1.97
C ILE A 239 -2.79 18.63 -0.50
N ARG A 240 -2.44 19.64 0.31
CA ARG A 240 -2.90 19.76 1.71
C ARG A 240 -4.44 19.80 1.79
N LYS A 241 -5.09 20.63 0.98
CA LYS A 241 -6.55 20.79 0.92
C LYS A 241 -7.24 19.52 0.43
N GLN A 242 -6.66 18.81 -0.54
CA GLN A 242 -7.20 17.55 -1.06
C GLN A 242 -7.10 16.46 0.01
N LEU A 243 -5.93 16.21 0.60
CA LEU A 243 -5.75 15.14 1.61
C LEU A 243 -6.61 15.30 2.88
N ALA A 244 -7.17 16.49 3.11
CA ALA A 244 -8.10 16.79 4.20
C ALA A 244 -9.60 16.66 3.81
N ARG A 245 -9.92 16.53 2.51
CA ARG A 245 -11.29 16.45 1.96
C ARG A 245 -11.57 15.13 1.24
N ASP A 246 -10.59 14.69 0.46
CA ASP A 246 -10.54 13.44 -0.30
C ASP A 246 -10.20 12.28 0.66
N ARG A 247 -11.22 11.79 1.37
CA ARG A 247 -11.10 10.81 2.45
C ARG A 247 -11.79 9.47 2.14
N GLY A 248 -12.38 9.35 0.95
CA GLY A 248 -13.22 8.24 0.49
C GLY A 248 -12.45 6.93 0.18
N PRO A 249 -13.16 5.88 -0.27
CA PRO A 249 -12.57 4.60 -0.66
C PRO A 249 -11.88 4.65 -2.04
N ASP A 250 -12.27 5.61 -2.87
CA ASP A 250 -11.79 5.89 -4.24
C ASP A 250 -10.75 7.03 -4.31
N ALA A 251 -10.37 7.57 -3.15
CA ALA A 251 -9.53 8.75 -3.02
C ALA A 251 -8.21 8.67 -3.80
N ASP A 252 -7.73 9.82 -4.30
CA ASP A 252 -6.50 9.95 -5.09
C ASP A 252 -5.21 9.83 -4.22
N CYS A 253 -5.31 9.24 -3.02
CA CYS A 253 -4.20 8.97 -2.10
C CYS A 253 -4.31 7.61 -1.40
N ARG A 254 -3.32 6.73 -1.58
CA ARG A 254 -3.25 5.41 -0.93
C ARG A 254 -1.87 5.10 -0.33
N PRO A 255 -1.75 4.18 0.64
CA PRO A 255 -0.47 3.58 0.99
C PRO A 255 0.11 2.74 -0.15
N LEU A 256 1.43 2.63 -0.18
CA LEU A 256 2.19 1.70 -1.02
C LEU A 256 2.54 0.37 -0.33
N TYR A 257 2.24 0.24 0.97
CA TYR A 257 2.63 -0.90 1.82
C TYR A 257 4.15 -1.17 1.81
N LYS A 258 4.92 -0.09 1.60
CA LYS A 258 6.35 -0.02 1.82
C LYS A 258 6.57 0.88 3.04
N ALA A 259 6.91 0.27 4.17
CA ALA A 259 7.23 0.97 5.42
C ALA A 259 8.75 1.12 5.54
N GLY A 260 9.22 2.35 5.75
CA GLY A 260 10.57 2.63 6.22
C GLY A 260 10.63 2.66 7.74
N SER A 261 11.83 2.85 8.28
CA SER A 261 12.08 2.99 9.73
C SER A 261 11.22 4.09 10.37
N CYS A 262 11.13 5.26 9.72
CA CYS A 262 10.49 6.46 10.28
C CYS A 262 9.21 6.90 9.56
N GLY A 263 8.80 6.22 8.49
CA GLY A 263 7.68 6.69 7.65
C GLY A 263 7.01 5.65 6.78
N THR A 264 5.83 6.01 6.27
CA THR A 264 5.02 5.22 5.35
C THR A 264 5.05 5.88 3.98
N LEU A 265 5.34 5.11 2.93
CA LEU A 265 5.24 5.62 1.56
C LEU A 265 3.78 5.58 1.07
N LEU A 266 3.30 6.73 0.62
CA LEU A 266 2.00 6.93 -0.03
C LEU A 266 2.18 7.20 -1.52
N LYS A 267 1.18 6.83 -2.32
CA LYS A 267 0.99 7.28 -3.70
C LYS A 267 -0.12 8.31 -3.70
N VAL A 268 0.16 9.50 -4.25
CA VAL A 268 -0.73 10.66 -4.21
C VAL A 268 -0.87 11.22 -5.62
N ARG A 269 -2.09 11.63 -6.00
CA ARG A 269 -2.38 12.43 -7.20
C ARG A 269 -3.06 13.74 -6.82
N LEU A 270 -2.60 14.86 -7.39
CA LEU A 270 -3.39 16.09 -7.38
C LEU A 270 -4.51 15.99 -8.42
N SER A 271 -5.76 15.85 -7.98
CA SER A 271 -6.85 15.47 -8.88
C SER A 271 -7.13 16.47 -10.00
N SER A 272 -6.86 17.76 -9.78
CA SER A 272 -7.12 18.85 -10.73
C SER A 272 -6.12 18.91 -11.89
N HIS A 273 -4.84 18.61 -11.64
CA HIS A 273 -3.73 18.78 -12.60
C HIS A 273 -2.96 17.48 -12.91
N GLY A 274 -3.41 16.35 -12.38
CA GLY A 274 -2.93 15.00 -12.71
C GLY A 274 -1.58 14.58 -12.13
N TYR A 275 -0.83 15.50 -11.52
CA TYR A 275 0.48 15.21 -10.91
C TYR A 275 0.39 14.04 -9.94
N THR A 276 0.94 12.90 -10.33
CA THR A 276 0.89 11.62 -9.60
C THR A 276 2.31 11.23 -9.18
N LEU A 277 2.53 11.12 -7.87
CA LEU A 277 3.85 11.05 -7.25
C LEU A 277 3.85 10.22 -5.95
N VAL A 278 4.99 10.20 -5.26
CA VAL A 278 5.17 9.58 -3.95
C VAL A 278 5.09 10.65 -2.85
N ALA A 279 4.57 10.29 -1.69
CA ALA A 279 4.70 11.08 -0.48
C ALA A 279 5.20 10.21 0.68
N LYS A 280 6.31 10.59 1.33
CA LYS A 280 6.83 9.94 2.54
C LYS A 280 6.17 10.58 3.75
N ALA A 281 5.32 9.83 4.44
CA ALA A 281 4.47 10.34 5.53
C ALA A 281 5.01 9.93 6.90
N VAL A 282 5.06 10.88 7.84
CA VAL A 282 5.65 10.69 9.19
C VAL A 282 4.76 11.22 10.31
N GLU A 283 4.90 10.63 11.49
CA GLU A 283 4.29 11.11 12.74
C GLU A 283 4.93 12.44 13.19
N SER A 284 4.29 13.18 14.10
CA SER A 284 4.81 14.49 14.53
C SER A 284 6.16 14.42 15.26
N LYS A 285 6.52 13.25 15.83
CA LYS A 285 7.80 13.00 16.51
C LYS A 285 9.00 12.90 15.54
N ASP A 286 8.76 12.44 14.32
CA ASP A 286 9.78 12.23 13.28
C ASP A 286 9.88 13.41 12.30
N LYS A 287 9.09 14.48 12.54
CA LYS A 287 9.06 15.73 11.77
C LYS A 287 10.46 16.24 11.44
N ASP A 288 11.38 16.26 12.40
CA ASP A 288 12.67 16.93 12.22
C ASP A 288 13.67 16.09 11.40
N LYS A 289 13.54 14.75 11.38
CA LYS A 289 14.20 13.88 10.39
C LYS A 289 13.74 14.25 8.97
N LEU A 290 12.44 14.43 8.78
CA LEU A 290 11.86 14.83 7.49
C LEU A 290 12.29 16.24 7.05
N GLN A 291 12.46 17.18 7.99
CA GLN A 291 13.00 18.51 7.70
C GLN A 291 14.49 18.46 7.31
N HIS A 292 15.25 17.55 7.91
CA HIS A 292 16.65 17.28 7.59
C HIS A 292 16.81 16.59 6.23
N GLU A 293 16.04 15.53 5.94
CA GLU A 293 15.99 14.89 4.61
C GLU A 293 15.67 15.93 3.52
N ARG A 294 14.65 16.76 3.71
CA ARG A 294 14.33 17.89 2.81
C ARG A 294 15.52 18.85 2.62
N LYS A 295 16.29 19.13 3.67
CA LYS A 295 17.47 20.01 3.62
C LYS A 295 18.60 19.38 2.81
N VAL A 296 18.78 18.06 2.86
CA VAL A 296 19.73 17.31 2.03
C VAL A 296 19.32 17.36 0.56
N TYR A 297 18.05 17.07 0.24
CA TYR A 297 17.49 17.25 -1.12
C TYR A 297 17.72 18.66 -1.67
N ASN A 298 17.49 19.70 -0.86
CA ASN A 298 17.71 21.10 -1.27
C ASN A 298 19.18 21.42 -1.59
N GLN A 299 20.16 20.68 -1.04
CA GLN A 299 21.58 20.84 -1.37
C GLN A 299 22.03 20.02 -2.59
N LEU A 300 21.28 18.98 -2.93
CA LEU A 300 21.46 18.14 -4.12
C LEU A 300 20.49 18.55 -5.25
N ARG A 301 20.05 19.82 -5.29
CA ARG A 301 18.95 20.33 -6.12
C ARG A 301 19.08 19.97 -7.61
N ASP A 302 20.31 19.94 -8.12
CA ASP A 302 20.68 19.66 -9.51
C ASP A 302 20.86 18.17 -9.81
N LEU A 303 21.11 17.32 -8.80
CA LEU A 303 21.09 15.86 -8.96
C LEU A 303 19.65 15.29 -8.99
N GLN A 304 18.66 16.10 -8.59
CA GLN A 304 17.24 15.71 -8.58
C GLN A 304 16.72 15.43 -9.99
N GLY A 305 16.17 14.23 -10.18
CA GLY A 305 15.71 13.71 -11.46
C GLY A 305 16.76 12.80 -12.14
N GLU A 306 18.04 13.13 -12.00
CA GLU A 306 19.17 12.35 -12.51
C GLU A 306 19.44 11.10 -11.65
N CYS A 307 19.97 11.27 -10.44
CA CYS A 307 20.40 10.16 -9.56
C CYS A 307 19.75 10.18 -8.16
N ILE A 308 18.86 11.15 -7.88
CA ILE A 308 18.00 11.17 -6.70
C ILE A 308 16.58 11.65 -7.08
N PRO A 309 15.53 11.41 -6.27
CA PRO A 309 14.19 11.91 -6.51
C PRO A 309 14.08 13.43 -6.68
N VAL A 310 13.11 13.90 -7.47
CA VAL A 310 12.65 15.29 -7.41
C VAL A 310 11.82 15.49 -6.14
N CYS A 311 12.42 16.14 -5.15
CA CYS A 311 11.73 16.70 -3.99
C CYS A 311 10.99 17.99 -4.35
N LEU A 312 9.71 18.06 -3.96
CA LEU A 312 8.83 19.24 -4.02
C LEU A 312 8.58 19.86 -2.63
N GLY A 313 9.30 19.38 -1.61
CA GLY A 313 9.25 19.89 -0.23
C GLY A 313 8.24 19.19 0.68
N VAL A 314 8.16 19.69 1.91
CA VAL A 314 7.29 19.14 2.97
C VAL A 314 5.97 19.89 3.03
N VAL A 315 4.88 19.14 3.23
CA VAL A 315 3.54 19.63 3.58
C VAL A 315 3.21 19.16 5.00
N LYS A 316 2.88 20.11 5.89
CA LYS A 316 2.16 19.81 7.13
C LYS A 316 0.68 19.63 6.78
N LEU A 317 0.06 18.53 7.20
CA LEU A 317 -1.35 18.24 6.98
C LEU A 317 -2.26 19.15 7.84
N GLU A 318 -3.57 19.09 7.61
CA GLU A 318 -4.53 19.78 8.48
C GLU A 318 -4.59 19.10 9.85
N PRO A 319 -4.50 19.83 10.99
CA PRO A 319 -4.44 19.21 12.32
C PRO A 319 -5.64 18.30 12.66
N LYS A 320 -6.84 18.64 12.17
CA LYS A 320 -8.07 17.84 12.34
C LYS A 320 -8.26 16.75 11.29
N ARG A 321 -7.34 16.59 10.33
CA ARG A 321 -7.36 15.57 9.27
C ARG A 321 -5.93 15.05 8.99
N PRO A 322 -5.29 14.37 9.96
CA PRO A 322 -4.03 13.64 9.72
C PRO A 322 -4.26 12.49 8.73
N TYR A 323 -3.21 11.78 8.33
CA TYR A 323 -3.34 10.55 7.53
C TYR A 323 -3.12 9.32 8.42
N TYR A 324 -4.06 8.39 8.46
CA TYR A 324 -4.03 7.22 9.34
C TYR A 324 -3.55 5.97 8.59
N HIS A 325 -2.55 5.26 9.11
CA HIS A 325 -2.08 3.97 8.56
C HIS A 325 -1.31 3.16 9.61
N GLU A 326 -1.58 1.85 9.73
CA GLU A 326 -0.79 0.93 10.59
C GLU A 326 -0.50 1.47 12.01
N GLU A 327 -1.55 1.92 12.72
CA GLU A 327 -1.49 2.61 14.04
C GLU A 327 -0.80 3.98 14.07
N LYS A 328 -0.08 4.37 13.02
CA LYS A 328 0.58 5.67 12.88
C LYS A 328 -0.41 6.77 12.47
N ILE A 329 -0.25 7.93 13.09
CA ILE A 329 -1.00 9.16 12.78
C ILE A 329 -0.03 10.15 12.12
N HIS A 330 0.02 10.12 10.80
CA HIS A 330 0.94 10.95 10.04
C HIS A 330 0.43 12.40 9.98
N THR A 331 1.33 13.36 10.22
CA THR A 331 1.02 14.80 10.31
C THR A 331 1.83 15.65 9.33
N HIS A 332 2.92 15.11 8.81
CA HIS A 332 3.79 15.76 7.83
C HIS A 332 4.10 14.76 6.71
N ILE A 333 4.16 15.25 5.47
CA ILE A 333 4.54 14.46 4.29
C ILE A 333 5.62 15.18 3.48
N LEU A 334 6.61 14.43 2.98
CA LEU A 334 7.61 14.90 2.02
C LEU A 334 7.20 14.44 0.62
N LEU A 335 7.04 15.38 -0.31
CA LEU A 335 6.59 15.10 -1.68
C LEU A 335 7.79 14.80 -2.59
N LEU A 336 7.84 13.59 -3.14
CA LEU A 336 8.95 13.06 -3.95
C LEU A 336 8.43 12.47 -5.27
N SER A 337 9.22 12.59 -6.34
CA SER A 337 9.00 11.81 -7.57
C SER A 337 9.01 10.30 -7.32
N TRP A 338 8.35 9.53 -8.19
CA TRP A 338 8.62 8.10 -8.29
C TRP A 338 10.07 7.84 -8.71
N ALA A 339 10.75 6.95 -8.00
CA ALA A 339 12.19 6.72 -8.17
C ALA A 339 12.55 5.32 -8.70
N GLY A 340 11.59 4.41 -8.82
CA GLY A 340 11.79 3.04 -9.28
C GLY A 340 11.40 1.97 -8.26
N GLU A 341 11.70 0.72 -8.58
CA GLU A 341 11.68 -0.41 -7.65
C GLU A 341 13.09 -0.68 -7.10
N SER A 342 13.23 -1.54 -6.07
CA SER A 342 14.57 -1.92 -5.55
C SER A 342 15.47 -2.44 -6.68
N ILE A 343 16.74 -2.03 -6.70
CA ILE A 343 17.77 -2.50 -7.63
C ILE A 343 17.99 -4.02 -7.58
N GLU A 344 17.60 -4.67 -6.48
CA GLU A 344 17.57 -6.13 -6.35
C GLU A 344 16.62 -6.76 -7.40
N LYS A 345 15.48 -6.11 -7.66
CA LYS A 345 14.47 -6.55 -8.64
C LYS A 345 14.84 -6.22 -10.09
N ALA A 346 15.87 -5.41 -10.33
CA ALA A 346 16.37 -5.09 -11.67
C ALA A 346 17.17 -6.28 -12.24
N GLY A 347 16.47 -7.35 -12.64
CA GLY A 347 17.08 -8.57 -13.18
C GLY A 347 17.71 -8.42 -14.57
N THR A 348 17.56 -7.27 -15.21
CA THR A 348 18.11 -6.92 -16.53
C THR A 348 19.54 -6.39 -16.49
N LEU A 349 20.08 -6.05 -15.32
CA LEU A 349 21.44 -5.51 -15.16
C LEU A 349 22.39 -6.56 -14.59
N SER A 350 23.58 -6.69 -15.20
CA SER A 350 24.68 -7.45 -14.60
C SER A 350 25.15 -6.84 -13.27
N PRO A 351 25.73 -7.63 -12.34
CA PRO A 351 26.26 -7.11 -11.07
C PRO A 351 27.25 -5.96 -11.27
N ALA A 352 28.16 -6.08 -12.25
CA ALA A 352 29.10 -5.03 -12.63
C ALA A 352 28.41 -3.72 -13.06
N ASN A 353 27.31 -3.77 -13.80
CA ASN A 353 26.55 -2.58 -14.23
C ASN A 353 25.72 -1.97 -13.09
N LYS A 354 25.21 -2.79 -12.16
CA LYS A 354 24.62 -2.30 -10.91
C LYS A 354 25.68 -1.55 -10.09
N ARG A 355 26.82 -2.20 -9.81
CA ARG A 355 27.93 -1.60 -9.03
C ARG A 355 28.41 -0.27 -9.63
N SER A 356 28.69 -0.22 -10.94
CA SER A 356 29.20 0.99 -11.58
C SER A 356 28.20 2.16 -11.57
N THR A 357 26.91 1.90 -11.80
CA THR A 357 25.88 2.94 -11.78
C THR A 357 25.58 3.45 -10.37
N VAL A 358 25.60 2.58 -9.36
CA VAL A 358 25.43 2.97 -7.94
C VAL A 358 26.64 3.76 -7.43
N CYS A 359 27.87 3.30 -7.70
CA CYS A 359 29.08 4.04 -7.33
C CYS A 359 29.11 5.43 -7.95
N ARG A 360 28.74 5.58 -9.23
CA ARG A 360 28.63 6.89 -9.90
C ARG A 360 27.58 7.80 -9.25
N ALA A 361 26.42 7.26 -8.84
CA ALA A 361 25.39 8.03 -8.16
C ALA A 361 25.86 8.55 -6.80
N LEU A 362 26.51 7.70 -6.00
CA LEU A 362 27.04 8.09 -4.69
C LEU A 362 28.25 9.03 -4.81
N GLN A 363 29.14 8.84 -5.76
CA GLN A 363 30.24 9.79 -6.06
C GLN A 363 29.70 11.19 -6.39
N ALA A 364 28.60 11.29 -7.15
CA ALA A 364 27.94 12.58 -7.41
C ALA A 364 27.42 13.24 -6.12
N ILE A 365 26.79 12.46 -5.22
CA ILE A 365 26.31 12.93 -3.92
C ILE A 365 27.48 13.36 -3.00
N HIS A 366 28.54 12.55 -2.94
CA HIS A 366 29.77 12.81 -2.17
C HIS A 366 30.48 14.07 -2.65
N SER A 367 30.46 14.36 -3.96
CA SER A 367 31.03 15.59 -4.54
C SER A 367 30.43 16.88 -3.97
N ARG A 368 29.22 16.80 -3.38
CA ARG A 368 28.51 17.91 -2.73
C ARG A 368 28.65 17.91 -1.20
N GLY A 369 29.60 17.14 -0.68
CA GLY A 369 29.89 17.06 0.74
C GLY A 369 28.80 16.34 1.53
N ILE A 370 28.00 15.48 0.91
CA ILE A 370 26.93 14.73 1.57
C ILE A 370 27.31 13.25 1.62
N LEU A 371 27.32 12.68 2.82
CA LEU A 371 27.43 11.25 3.08
C LEU A 371 26.03 10.70 3.28
N HIS A 372 25.67 9.54 2.71
CA HIS A 372 24.31 9.00 2.87
C HIS A 372 24.05 8.45 4.28
N GLY A 373 25.03 7.78 4.88
CA GLY A 373 24.93 7.14 6.20
C GLY A 373 24.02 5.90 6.23
N ASP A 374 23.39 5.54 5.12
CA ASP A 374 22.50 4.37 4.98
C ASP A 374 22.35 3.95 3.50
N ALA A 375 23.47 3.81 2.77
CA ALA A 375 23.48 3.50 1.33
C ALA A 375 23.13 2.02 1.01
N GLU A 376 22.28 1.40 1.83
CA GLU A 376 21.86 0.00 1.75
C GLU A 376 21.00 -0.29 0.51
N PRO A 377 21.01 -1.50 -0.08
CA PRO A 377 20.29 -1.80 -1.33
C PRO A 377 18.80 -1.43 -1.36
N ARG A 378 18.12 -1.50 -0.21
CA ARG A 378 16.72 -1.05 -0.02
C ARG A 378 16.49 0.43 -0.38
N ASN A 379 17.52 1.26 -0.25
CA ASN A 379 17.54 2.70 -0.52
C ASN A 379 18.11 3.02 -1.92
N ILE A 380 18.47 1.99 -2.70
CA ILE A 380 18.99 2.08 -4.06
C ILE A 380 17.92 1.56 -5.02
N LEU A 381 17.25 2.47 -5.73
CA LEU A 381 16.16 2.15 -6.63
C LEU A 381 16.60 2.19 -8.10
N TRP A 382 15.96 1.41 -8.95
CA TRP A 382 16.15 1.40 -10.40
C TRP A 382 14.88 1.87 -11.11
N ASP A 383 15.01 2.96 -11.87
CA ASP A 383 13.94 3.44 -12.75
C ASP A 383 14.13 2.91 -14.17
N GLN A 384 13.31 1.91 -14.51
CA GLN A 384 13.28 1.30 -15.84
C GLN A 384 12.81 2.26 -16.94
N ALA A 385 12.14 3.38 -16.63
CA ALA A 385 11.70 4.35 -17.62
C ALA A 385 12.80 5.35 -18.06
N CYS A 386 13.88 5.47 -17.28
CA CYS A 386 15.01 6.35 -17.58
C CYS A 386 16.37 5.63 -17.56
N GLU A 387 16.37 4.31 -17.36
CA GLU A 387 17.53 3.43 -17.19
C GLU A 387 18.60 3.99 -16.23
N ARG A 388 18.12 4.46 -15.07
CA ARG A 388 18.94 5.15 -14.06
C ARG A 388 18.67 4.64 -12.64
N VAL A 389 19.76 4.48 -11.89
CA VAL A 389 19.73 4.33 -10.44
C VAL A 389 19.28 5.65 -9.81
N ARG A 390 18.39 5.59 -8.82
CA ARG A 390 18.10 6.71 -7.92
C ARG A 390 18.22 6.31 -6.45
N VAL A 391 18.98 7.12 -5.72
CA VAL A 391 19.26 6.95 -4.28
C VAL A 391 18.20 7.70 -3.47
N VAL A 392 17.68 7.09 -2.40
CA VAL A 392 16.57 7.61 -1.59
C VAL A 392 16.80 7.46 -0.08
N ASP A 393 15.96 8.10 0.74
CA ASP A 393 15.98 8.05 2.20
C ASP A 393 17.19 8.71 2.88
N PHE A 394 17.34 10.03 2.67
CA PHE A 394 18.43 10.84 3.23
C PHE A 394 18.20 11.25 4.70
N GLU A 395 17.49 10.44 5.50
CA GLU A 395 17.25 10.75 6.93
C GLU A 395 18.50 10.68 7.79
N LEU A 396 19.42 9.75 7.51
CA LEU A 396 20.70 9.59 8.22
C LEU A 396 21.87 10.33 7.54
N ALA A 397 21.60 11.04 6.44
CA ALA A 397 22.63 11.65 5.62
C ALA A 397 23.31 12.83 6.32
N THR A 398 24.65 12.87 6.27
CA THR A 398 25.44 13.89 6.97
C THR A 398 25.96 14.94 6.00
N ILE A 399 25.62 16.21 6.26
CA ILE A 399 26.07 17.38 5.51
C ILE A 399 27.46 17.81 6.02
N GLN A 400 28.50 17.33 5.36
CA GLN A 400 29.90 17.64 5.67
C GLN A 400 30.35 18.93 4.98
N ARG A 401 30.07 20.08 5.60
CA ARG A 401 30.56 21.37 5.09
C ARG A 401 32.09 21.46 5.17
N PRO A 402 32.81 21.80 4.09
CA PRO A 402 34.09 22.46 4.21
C PRO A 402 33.83 23.87 4.77
N LEU A 403 33.95 24.04 6.09
CA LEU A 403 33.91 25.36 6.71
C LEU A 403 35.17 26.14 6.32
N SER A 404 34.97 27.41 5.98
CA SER A 404 36.04 28.38 5.73
C SER A 404 36.86 28.66 6.99
N ASP A 405 38.05 29.20 6.75
CA ASP A 405 39.21 29.18 7.63
C ASP A 405 39.03 29.91 8.99
N VAL A 406 38.94 29.14 10.09
CA VAL A 406 39.70 29.36 11.35
C VAL A 406 39.84 28.03 12.12
N SER A 407 40.76 27.13 11.73
CA SER A 407 41.25 26.06 12.64
C SER A 407 42.46 25.31 12.08
N THR A 408 43.51 25.11 12.89
CA THR A 408 44.67 24.26 12.56
C THR A 408 44.32 22.78 12.34
N ASN A 409 43.11 22.33 12.74
CA ASN A 409 42.66 20.94 12.62
C ASN A 409 42.08 20.55 11.23
N VAL A 410 42.11 21.44 10.23
CA VAL A 410 41.52 21.20 8.90
C VAL A 410 42.05 19.92 8.23
N ALA A 411 43.35 19.63 8.28
CA ALA A 411 43.93 18.46 7.63
C ALA A 411 43.37 17.13 8.20
N ARG A 412 43.28 17.01 9.54
CA ARG A 412 42.72 15.82 10.21
C ARG A 412 41.23 15.66 9.89
N LYS A 413 40.47 16.76 9.83
CA LYS A 413 39.04 16.74 9.47
C LYS A 413 38.82 16.34 8.01
N ARG A 414 39.57 16.91 7.05
CA ARG A 414 39.52 16.53 5.62
C ARG A 414 39.85 15.05 5.41
N LYS A 415 40.85 14.51 6.13
CA LYS A 415 41.18 13.07 6.09
C LYS A 415 40.02 12.20 6.60
N VAL A 416 39.39 12.56 7.72
CA VAL A 416 38.20 11.84 8.23
C VAL A 416 37.04 11.87 7.23
N MET A 417 36.69 13.04 6.70
CA MET A 417 35.64 13.20 5.68
C MET A 417 35.87 12.28 4.46
N SER A 418 37.08 12.32 3.90
CA SER A 418 37.50 11.44 2.81
C SER A 418 37.34 9.96 3.16
N THR A 419 37.79 9.52 4.35
CA THR A 419 37.62 8.11 4.75
C THR A 419 36.17 7.69 4.96
N CYS A 420 35.25 8.60 5.28
CA CYS A 420 33.81 8.28 5.35
C CYS A 420 33.23 8.01 3.96
N PHE A 421 33.52 8.87 2.97
CA PHE A 421 33.10 8.65 1.58
C PHE A 421 33.68 7.37 0.99
N SER A 422 34.98 7.12 1.19
CA SER A 422 35.62 5.88 0.74
C SER A 422 35.00 4.63 1.36
N LYS A 423 34.63 4.65 2.66
CA LYS A 423 33.96 3.52 3.32
C LYS A 423 32.57 3.25 2.77
N GLU A 424 31.79 4.29 2.49
CA GLU A 424 30.45 4.15 1.90
C GLU A 424 30.52 3.55 0.49
N LEU A 425 31.53 3.92 -0.32
CA LEU A 425 31.79 3.30 -1.62
C LEU A 425 32.30 1.85 -1.48
N GLN A 426 33.25 1.56 -0.59
CA GLN A 426 33.78 0.20 -0.35
C GLN A 426 32.69 -0.77 0.14
N HIS A 427 31.72 -0.30 0.91
CA HIS A 427 30.55 -1.09 1.30
C HIS A 427 29.71 -1.47 0.07
N ILE A 428 29.41 -0.53 -0.83
CA ILE A 428 28.72 -0.81 -2.10
C ILE A 428 29.51 -1.79 -2.99
N GLU A 429 30.83 -1.64 -3.09
CA GLU A 429 31.67 -2.55 -3.86
C GLU A 429 31.64 -3.98 -3.28
N THR A 430 31.54 -4.11 -1.96
CA THR A 430 31.35 -5.40 -1.28
C THR A 430 29.96 -5.98 -1.57
N VAL A 431 28.90 -5.20 -1.32
CA VAL A 431 27.50 -5.64 -1.43
C VAL A 431 27.10 -6.02 -2.87
N PHE A 432 27.60 -5.30 -3.88
CA PHE A 432 27.31 -5.57 -5.30
C PHE A 432 28.42 -6.35 -6.03
N GLY A 433 29.54 -6.69 -5.37
CA GLY A 433 30.67 -7.42 -5.97
C GLY A 433 30.70 -8.93 -5.68
N ILE A 434 29.99 -9.41 -4.66
CA ILE A 434 30.07 -10.82 -4.22
C ILE A 434 29.33 -11.82 -5.14
N GLN A 435 28.60 -11.34 -6.16
CA GLN A 435 27.79 -12.22 -7.03
C GLN A 435 28.57 -12.93 -8.16
N ASP A 436 29.83 -12.56 -8.42
CA ASP A 436 30.63 -13.14 -9.53
C ASP A 436 31.41 -14.43 -9.12
N LEU A 437 30.95 -15.16 -8.09
CA LEU A 437 31.53 -16.42 -7.60
C LEU A 437 30.48 -17.50 -7.29
N LYS A 438 29.81 -18.01 -8.33
CA LYS A 438 29.19 -19.35 -8.34
C LYS A 438 28.89 -19.87 -9.74
#